data_AF-A0A7C4LER0-F1
#
_entry.id   AF-A0A7C4LER0-F1
#
_cell.length_a   1.000
_cell.length_b   1.000
_cell.length_c   1.000
_cell.angle_alpha   90.00
_cell.angle_beta   90.00
_cell.angle_gamma   90.00
#
_symmetry.space_group_name_H-M   'P 1'
#
loop_
_entity.id
_entity.type
_entity.pdbx_description
1 polymer ?
#
loop_
_entity_poly.entity_id
_entity_poly.type
_entity_poly.pdbx_seq_one_letter_code
_entity_poly.pdbx_strand_id
1 'polypeptide(L)' 'MPKLEAWTGLRFPESGAYVVPGALTPVTIDREADHGEYVEPNVWMRHAVTADDLDFEARLP' A
#
# COMPACT_ATOMS: atom_id res chain seq x y z
N MET A 1 6.57 16.40 -7.72
CA MET A 1 6.17 14.98 -7.78
C MET A 1 4.97 14.72 -8.70
N PRO A 2 5.08 14.96 -10.02
CA PRO A 2 3.92 14.93 -10.92
C PRO A 2 3.23 13.56 -11.00
N LYS A 3 4.01 12.48 -10.93
CA LYS A 3 3.48 11.11 -11.02
C LYS A 3 2.65 10.72 -9.79
N LEU A 4 3.11 11.07 -8.58
CA LEU A 4 2.39 10.76 -7.35
C LEU A 4 1.12 11.62 -7.21
N GLU A 5 1.20 12.90 -7.58
CA GLU A 5 0.03 13.80 -7.62
C GLU A 5 -1.02 13.31 -8.62
N ALA A 6 -0.61 12.83 -9.79
CA ALA A 6 -1.52 12.23 -10.76
C ALA A 6 -2.19 10.94 -10.26
N TRP A 7 -1.43 10.08 -9.56
CA TRP A 7 -1.96 8.82 -9.04
C TRP A 7 -2.91 9.00 -7.86
N THR A 8 -2.58 9.92 -6.95
CA THR A 8 -3.37 10.18 -5.73
C THR A 8 -4.49 11.19 -5.93
N GLY A 9 -4.42 12.03 -6.97
CA GLY A 9 -5.31 13.19 -7.15
C GLY A 9 -5.07 14.32 -6.15
N LEU A 10 -4.02 14.22 -5.33
CA LEU A 10 -3.65 15.23 -4.33
C LEU A 10 -2.54 16.14 -4.84
N ARG A 11 -2.40 17.29 -4.18
CA ARG A 11 -1.24 18.16 -4.33
C ARG A 11 -0.37 18.05 -3.10
N PHE A 12 0.94 17.97 -3.31
CA PHE A 12 1.91 17.96 -2.23
C PHE A 12 2.76 19.22 -2.36
N PRO A 13 2.36 20.38 -1.82
CA PRO A 13 3.12 21.62 -2.00
C PRO A 13 4.46 21.61 -1.25
N GLU A 14 4.52 20.92 -0.11
CA GLU A 14 5.64 20.95 0.83
C GLU A 14 6.02 19.53 1.30
N SER A 15 7.22 19.36 1.84
CA SER A 15 7.63 18.12 2.51
C SER A 15 6.82 17.91 3.80
N GLY A 16 6.54 16.66 4.16
CA GLY A 16 5.80 16.32 5.38
C GLY A 16 4.87 15.13 5.22
N ALA A 17 4.05 14.87 6.23
CA ALA A 17 3.11 13.75 6.25
C ALA A 17 1.75 14.16 5.66
N TYR A 18 1.24 13.39 4.70
CA TYR A 18 -0.06 13.60 4.07
C TYR A 18 -0.97 12.40 4.26
N VAL A 19 -2.23 12.67 4.59
CA VAL A 19 -3.28 11.64 4.59
C VAL A 19 -3.74 11.43 3.15
N VAL A 20 -3.37 10.28 2.59
CA VAL A 20 -3.80 9.87 1.25
C VAL A 20 -5.02 8.95 1.37
N PRO A 21 -6.13 9.21 0.65
CA PRO A 21 -7.29 8.32 0.68
C PRO A 21 -6.93 6.87 0.40
N GLY A 22 -7.34 5.96 1.29
CA GLY A 22 -7.06 4.52 1.19
C GLY A 22 -5.74 4.06 1.81
N ALA A 23 -4.82 4.97 2.16
CA ALA A 23 -3.63 4.62 2.92
C ALA A 23 -3.98 4.37 4.40
N LEU A 24 -3.38 3.34 5.00
CA LEU A 24 -3.60 2.99 6.41
C LEU A 24 -2.81 3.92 7.36
N THR A 25 -1.72 4.48 6.86
CA THR A 25 -0.84 5.44 7.55
C THR A 25 -0.57 6.64 6.63
N PRO A 26 -0.14 7.80 7.17
CA PRO A 26 0.26 8.93 6.34
C PRO A 26 1.43 8.59 5.41
N VAL A 27 1.43 9.18 4.22
CA VAL A 27 2.55 9.14 3.27
C VAL A 27 3.49 10.30 3.58
N THR A 28 4.77 10.02 3.76
CA THR A 28 5.81 11.05 3.94
C THR A 28 6.27 11.54 2.57
N ILE A 29 6.16 12.84 2.33
CA ILE A 29 6.66 13.49 1.12
C ILE A 29 7.96 14.22 1.43
N ASP A 30 8.96 14.02 0.58
CA ASP A 30 10.17 14.83 0.51
C ASP A 30 10.22 15.54 -0.85
N ARG A 31 10.07 16.87 -0.82
CA ARG A 31 10.09 17.69 -2.03
C ARG A 31 11.47 18.02 -2.56
N GLU A 32 12.50 18.03 -1.71
CA GLU A 32 13.87 18.25 -2.16
C GLU A 32 14.37 17.02 -2.94
N ALA A 33 13.98 15.82 -2.48
CA ALA A 33 14.30 14.55 -3.13
C ALA A 33 13.31 14.13 -4.24
N ASP A 34 12.20 14.85 -4.45
CA ASP A 34 11.07 14.46 -5.31
C ASP A 34 10.58 13.01 -5.04
N HIS A 35 10.49 12.64 -3.77
CA HIS A 35 10.21 11.28 -3.29
C HIS A 35 9.03 11.24 -2.32
N GLY A 36 8.32 10.10 -2.30
CA GLY A 36 7.21 9.84 -1.40
C GLY A 36 7.34 8.44 -0.82
N GLU A 37 7.31 8.33 0.50
CA GLU A 37 7.46 7.09 1.24
C GLU A 37 6.15 6.73 1.94
N TYR A 38 5.66 5.51 1.71
CA TYR A 38 4.52 4.94 2.41
C TYR A 38 4.98 3.70 3.18
N VAL A 39 4.96 3.78 4.51
CA VAL A 39 5.31 2.67 5.39
C VAL A 39 4.08 2.30 6.20
N GLU A 40 3.60 1.07 6.00
CA GLU A 40 2.51 0.50 6.79
C GLU A 40 2.99 -0.65 7.68
N PRO A 41 2.40 -0.82 8.87
CA PRO A 41 2.62 -2.00 9.68
C PRO A 41 2.04 -3.23 8.98
N ASN A 42 2.89 -4.16 8.57
CA ASN A 42 2.46 -5.43 7.98
C ASN A 42 2.08 -6.44 9.07
N VAL A 43 0.90 -7.05 8.95
CA VAL A 43 0.51 -8.21 9.76
C VAL A 43 0.54 -9.46 8.89
N TRP A 44 1.30 -10.45 9.33
CA TRP A 44 1.39 -11.74 8.66
C TRP A 44 0.56 -12.75 9.45
N MET A 45 -0.45 -13.33 8.80
CA MET A 45 -1.23 -14.41 9.38
C MET A 45 -0.72 -15.75 8.86
N ARG A 46 -0.40 -16.66 9.78
CA ARG A 46 -0.12 -18.04 9.43
C ARG A 46 -1.41 -18.84 9.51
N HIS A 47 -1.94 -19.22 8.35
CA HIS A 47 -3.05 -20.15 8.27
C HIS A 47 -2.55 -21.59 8.29
N ALA A 48 -3.20 -22.44 9.06
CA ALA A 48 -3.03 -23.88 8.90
C ALA A 48 -3.74 -24.28 7.61
N VAL A 49 -3.00 -24.89 6.69
CA VAL A 49 -3.55 -25.51 5.48
C VAL A 49 -3.54 -27.02 5.68
N THR A 50 -4.66 -27.66 5.38
CA THR A 50 -4.81 -29.12 5.35
C THR A 50 -4.56 -29.64 3.92
N ALA A 51 -4.41 -30.96 3.77
CA ALA A 51 -4.29 -31.56 2.44
C ALA A 51 -5.51 -31.25 1.55
N ASP A 52 -6.72 -31.24 2.14
CA ASP A 52 -7.96 -30.91 1.44
C ASP A 52 -8.00 -29.43 0.97
N ASP A 53 -7.29 -28.52 1.65
CA ASP A 53 -7.20 -27.10 1.26
C ASP A 53 -6.25 -26.87 0.08
N LEU A 54 -5.31 -27.80 -0.14
CA LEU A 54 -4.32 -27.74 -1.23
C LEU A 54 -4.87 -28.29 -2.55
N ASP A 55 -5.97 -29.06 -2.51
CA ASP A 55 -6.69 -29.57 -3.67
C ASP A 55 -7.66 -28.52 -4.28
N PHE A 56 -7.36 -27.21 -4.16
CA PHE A 56 -8.19 -26.11 -4.64
C PHE A 56 -8.51 -26.20 -6.15
N GLU A 57 -7.55 -26.67 -6.96
CA GLU A 57 -7.71 -26.89 -8.41
C GLU A 57 -8.68 -28.03 -8.76
N ALA A 58 -8.86 -29.01 -7.86
CA ALA A 58 -9.69 -30.20 -8.11
C ALA A 58 -11.19 -29.97 -7.82
N ARG A 59 -11.57 -28.76 -7.37
CA ARG A 59 -12.93 -28.42 -6.93
C ARG A 59 -13.68 -27.45 -7.86
N LEU A 60 -13.15 -27.19 -9.05
CA LEU A 60 -13.91 -26.60 -10.15
C LEU A 60 -14.82 -27.67 -10.79
N PRO A 61 -16.09 -27.37 -11.10
CA PRO A 61 -16.91 -28.24 -11.96
C PRO A 61 -16.35 -28.32 -13.38
#